data_AF-A0A660ZA23-F1
#
_entry.id   AF-A0A660ZA23-F1
#
_cell.length_a   1.000
_cell.length_b   1.000
_cell.length_c   1.000
_cell.angle_alpha   90.00
_cell.angle_beta   90.00
_cell.angle_gamma   90.00
#
_symmetry.space_group_name_H-M   'P 1'
#
loop_
_entity.id
_entity.type
_entity.pdbx_description
1 polymer ?
#
loop_
_entity_poly.entity_id
_entity_poly.type
_entity_poly.pdbx_seq_one_letter_code
_entity_poly.pdbx_strand_id
1 'polypeptide(L)' 'MALMITKDCFICGACESECPNNAIYAGEAVYEINPNLCT' A
#
# COMPACT_ATOMS: atom_id res chain seq x y z
N MET A 1 13.76 4.29 3.93
CA MET A 1 12.77 3.93 4.97
C MET A 1 11.46 3.78 4.27
N ALA A 2 10.66 2.76 4.60
CA ALA A 2 9.38 2.50 3.95
C ALA A 2 8.25 2.51 4.99
N LEU A 3 7.06 2.89 4.56
CA LEU A 3 5.84 2.76 5.35
C LEU A 3 5.27 1.35 5.23
N MET A 4 4.34 1.00 6.13
CA MET A 4 3.63 -0.28 6.14
C MET A 4 2.14 -0.05 6.38
N ILE A 5 1.30 -0.83 5.72
CA ILE A 5 -0.15 -0.85 5.96
C ILE A 5 -0.45 -1.84 7.09
N THR A 6 -1.21 -1.39 8.09
CA THR A 6 -1.59 -2.24 9.22
C THR A 6 -2.80 -3.11 8.90
N LYS A 7 -3.13 -4.03 9.82
CA LYS A 7 -4.29 -4.92 9.69
C LYS A 7 -5.64 -4.19 9.78
N ASP A 8 -5.64 -2.89 10.05
CA ASP A 8 -6.85 -2.05 10.10
C ASP A 8 -7.27 -1.55 8.70
N CYS A 9 -6.64 -2.06 7.64
CA CYS A 9 -7.01 -1.77 6.26
C CYS A 9 -8.42 -2.32 5.94
N PHE A 10 -9.28 -1.47 5.40
CA PHE A 10 -10.65 -1.81 4.98
C PHE A 10 -10.79 -2.00 3.46
N ILE A 11 -9.67 -2.20 2.76
CA ILE A 11 -9.58 -2.53 1.33
C ILE A 11 -10.34 -1.53 0.43
N CYS A 12 -10.27 -0.22 0.72
CA CYS A 12 -11.01 0.79 -0.05
C CYS A 12 -10.38 1.23 -1.37
N GLY A 13 -9.10 0.90 -1.60
CA GLY A 13 -8.38 1.26 -2.83
C GLY A 13 -7.99 2.72 -2.98
N ALA A 14 -8.34 3.61 -2.04
CA ALA A 14 -8.00 5.03 -2.15
C ALA A 14 -6.47 5.26 -2.18
N CYS A 15 -5.71 4.51 -1.39
CA CYS A 15 -4.25 4.70 -1.30
C CYS A 15 -3.48 4.21 -2.54
N GLU A 16 -4.02 3.25 -3.30
CA GLU A 16 -3.35 2.67 -4.47
C GLU A 16 -3.11 3.73 -5.55
N SER A 17 -4.16 4.44 -5.95
CA SER A 17 -4.12 5.47 -7.01
C SER A 17 -3.34 6.72 -6.61
N GLU A 18 -3.21 6.98 -5.31
CA GLU A 18 -2.54 8.18 -4.80
C GLU A 18 -1.02 7.98 -4.67
N CYS A 19 -0.53 6.74 -4.70
CA CYS A 19 0.91 6.48 -4.54
C CYS A 19 1.67 6.87 -5.81
N PRO A 20 2.51 7.92 -5.80
CA PRO A 20 3.20 8.41 -7.00
C PRO A 20 4.22 7.40 -7.56
N ASN A 21 4.71 6.50 -6.71
CA ASN A 21 5.69 5.48 -7.07
C ASN A 21 5.05 4.13 -7.41
N ASN A 22 3.72 4.03 -7.41
CA ASN A 22 2.99 2.77 -7.58
C ASN A 22 3.52 1.66 -6.65
N ALA A 23 3.84 2.02 -5.41
CA ALA A 23 4.37 1.09 -4.42
C ALA A 23 3.29 0.22 -3.76
N ILE A 24 2.02 0.61 -3.89
CA ILE A 24 0.88 0.02 -3.17
C ILE A 24 0.10 -0.88 -4.13
N TYR A 25 -0.28 -2.08 -3.68
CA TYR A 25 -1.04 -3.04 -4.47
C TYR A 25 -2.00 -3.86 -3.58
N ALA A 26 -3.06 -4.41 -4.16
CA ALA A 26 -4.01 -5.25 -3.45
C ALA A 26 -3.39 -6.62 -3.09
N GLY A 27 -3.28 -6.92 -1.80
CA GLY A 27 -2.88 -8.22 -1.26
C GLY A 27 -4.08 -9.12 -0.94
N GLU A 28 -3.86 -10.22 -0.20
CA GLU A 28 -4.92 -11.20 0.11
C GLU A 28 -5.96 -10.69 1.11
N ALA A 29 -5.54 -9.90 2.10
CA ALA A 29 -6.42 -9.43 3.19
C ALA A 29 -6.31 -7.93 3.46
N VAL A 30 -5.21 -7.31 3.04
CA VAL A 30 -4.95 -5.87 3.17
C VAL A 30 -4.22 -5.41 1.92
N TYR A 31 -4.18 -4.10 1.69
CA TYR A 31 -3.22 -3.55 0.73
C TYR A 31 -1.79 -3.75 1.25
N GLU A 32 -0.87 -4.02 0.34
CA GLU A 32 0.54 -4.24 0.63
C GLU A 32 1.40 -3.15 -0.02
N ILE A 33 2.56 -2.88 0.57
CA ILE A 33 3.51 -1.86 0.08
C ILE A 33 4.81 -2.56 -0.32
N ASN A 34 5.28 -2.31 -1.54
CA ASN A 34 6.62 -2.67 -1.98
C ASN A 34 7.64 -1.70 -1.35
N PRO A 35 8.49 -2.14 -0.41
CA PRO A 35 9.40 -1.25 0.31
C PRO A 35 10.48 -0.64 -0.59
N ASN A 36 10.75 -1.24 -1.75
CA ASN A 36 11.74 -0.73 -2.70
C ASN A 36 11.23 0.48 -3.50
N LEU A 37 9.91 0.70 -3.51
CA LEU A 37 9.27 1.79 -4.24
C LEU A 37 8.71 2.86 -3.28
N CYS A 38 8.77 2.64 -1.96
CA CYS A 38 8.25 3.57 -0.97
C CYS A 38 9.35 4.55 -0.52
N THR A 39 9.27 5.79 -1.02
CA THR A 39 10.22 6.89 -0.74
C THR A 39 9.51 8.15 -0.30
#